data_AF-A0A9E4EV68-F1
#
_entry.id   AF-A0A9E4EV68-F1
#
_cell.length_a   1.000
_cell.length_b   1.000
_cell.length_c   1.000
_cell.angle_alpha   90.00
_cell.angle_beta   90.00
_cell.angle_gamma   90.00
#
_symmetry.space_group_name_H-M   'P 1'
#
loop_
_entity.id
_entity.type
_entity.pdbx_description
1 polymer ?
#
loop_
_entity_poly.entity_id
_entity_poly.type
_entity_poly.pdbx_seq_one_letter_code
_entity_poly.pdbx_strand_id
1 'polypeptide(L)'
;MARKGIFIDANLLVLLVVGATDQALISKHRRLRTFMEEDYGRLLGLIEQAGQVFLTPNTLTEASNLLAQHPNPERSRFFEMFRRIIGTNEEIIVESKTASRNNAFVRFGLTDAALLEVISEETPLVTVDLDLFVAAFTEGKVAALNFTHLQSL
;
A
#
# COMPACT_ATOMS: atom_id res chain seq x y z
N MET A 1 -5.36 -13.71 -17.53
CA MET A 1 -6.70 -13.26 -17.09
C MET A 1 -6.50 -12.04 -16.22
N ALA A 2 -7.29 -10.98 -16.41
CA ALA A 2 -7.22 -9.79 -15.55
C ALA A 2 -7.59 -10.20 -14.11
N ARG A 3 -6.76 -9.80 -13.15
CA ARG A 3 -7.02 -10.01 -11.72
C ARG A 3 -8.02 -8.95 -11.26
N LYS A 4 -8.87 -9.29 -10.30
CA LYS A 4 -9.77 -8.33 -9.65
C LYS A 4 -9.30 -8.13 -8.22
N GLY A 5 -9.13 -6.89 -7.82
CA GLY A 5 -8.68 -6.52 -6.48
C GLY A 5 -8.07 -5.14 -6.49
N ILE A 6 -7.19 -4.85 -5.53
CA ILE A 6 -6.47 -3.57 -5.46
C ILE A 6 -5.01 -3.79 -5.11
N PHE A 7 -4.15 -2.88 -5.57
CA PHE A 7 -2.85 -2.66 -4.95
C PHE A 7 -2.97 -1.58 -3.88
N ILE A 8 -2.14 -1.66 -2.85
CA ILE A 8 -1.99 -0.59 -1.85
C ILE A 8 -0.52 -0.18 -1.77
N ASP A 9 -0.28 1.11 -1.53
CA ASP A 9 1.09 1.60 -1.28
C ASP A 9 1.63 1.15 0.10
N ALA A 10 2.91 1.44 0.36
CA ALA A 10 3.55 1.05 1.62
C ALA A 10 2.94 1.75 2.85
N ASN A 11 2.42 2.98 2.71
CA ASN A 11 1.84 3.70 3.84
C ASN A 11 0.49 3.08 4.26
N LEU A 12 -0.35 2.72 3.29
CA LEU A 12 -1.61 2.02 3.54
C LEU A 12 -1.39 0.60 4.04
N LEU A 13 -0.34 -0.07 3.58
CA LEU A 13 0.05 -1.37 4.14
C LEU A 13 0.49 -1.24 5.61
N VAL A 14 1.22 -0.18 5.97
CA VAL A 14 1.56 0.11 7.38
C VAL A 14 0.28 0.40 8.19
N LEU A 15 -0.66 1.17 7.66
CA LEU A 15 -1.96 1.41 8.31
C LEU A 15 -2.71 0.10 8.56
N LEU A 16 -2.77 -0.78 7.55
CA LEU A 16 -3.41 -2.09 7.67
C LEU A 16 -2.77 -2.94 8.76
N VAL A 17 -1.43 -3.03 8.80
CA VAL A 17 -0.69 -3.80 9.80
C VAL A 17 -0.88 -3.25 11.21
N VAL A 18 -0.72 -1.94 11.39
CA VAL A 18 -0.83 -1.29 12.71
C VAL A 18 -2.27 -1.38 13.22
N GLY A 19 -3.25 -1.02 12.39
CA GLY A 19 -4.67 -1.07 12.76
C GLY A 19 -5.17 -2.48 13.07
N ALA A 20 -4.72 -3.49 12.32
CA ALA A 20 -5.03 -4.89 12.61
C ALA A 20 -4.37 -5.40 13.90
N THR A 21 -3.23 -4.82 14.29
CA THR A 21 -2.53 -5.17 15.53
C THR A 21 -3.23 -4.55 16.74
N ASP A 22 -3.52 -3.26 16.67
CA ASP A 22 -4.16 -2.45 17.71
C ASP A 22 -4.44 -1.04 17.14
N GLN A 23 -5.72 -0.70 16.96
CA GLN A 23 -6.13 0.58 16.37
C GLN A 23 -5.63 1.79 17.17
N ALA A 24 -5.49 1.66 18.50
CA ALA A 24 -4.98 2.74 19.34
C ALA A 24 -3.50 3.07 19.09
N LEU A 25 -2.77 2.24 18.32
CA LEU A 25 -1.40 2.49 17.91
C LEU A 25 -1.28 3.32 16.63
N ILE A 26 -2.38 3.51 15.88
CA ILE A 26 -2.40 4.33 14.66
C ILE A 26 -1.93 5.76 14.97
N SER A 27 -2.52 6.38 16.01
CA SER A 27 -2.19 7.74 16.44
C SER A 27 -0.78 7.88 17.05
N LYS A 28 -0.17 6.76 17.47
CA LYS A 28 1.17 6.72 18.07
C LYS A 28 2.28 6.44 17.05
N HIS A 29 1.94 5.85 15.90
CA HIS A 29 2.93 5.49 14.90
C HIS A 29 3.37 6.73 14.10
N ARG A 30 4.69 7.03 14.09
CA ARG A 30 5.23 8.25 13.47
C ARG A 30 4.81 8.44 12.01
N ARG A 31 4.75 7.35 11.24
CA ARG A 31 4.37 7.38 9.82
C ARG A 31 2.87 7.53 9.60
N LEU A 32 2.06 7.24 10.63
CA LEU A 32 0.60 7.28 10.55
C LEU A 32 -0.03 8.53 11.18
N ARG A 33 0.77 9.56 11.49
CA ARG A 33 0.26 10.80 12.12
C ARG A 33 -0.82 11.54 11.32
N THR A 34 -0.93 11.25 10.02
CA THR A 34 -1.95 11.79 9.14
C THR A 34 -3.21 10.92 9.06
N PHE A 35 -3.18 9.74 9.68
CA PHE A 35 -4.29 8.80 9.71
C PHE A 35 -4.92 8.75 11.10
N MET A 36 -6.22 8.47 11.11
CA MET A 36 -7.02 8.25 12.30
C MET A 36 -7.55 6.81 12.31
N GLU A 37 -8.18 6.39 13.41
CA GLU A 37 -8.78 5.05 13.52
C GLU A 37 -9.87 4.83 12.46
N GLU A 38 -10.60 5.89 12.10
CA GLU A 38 -11.62 5.85 11.06
C GLU A 38 -11.03 5.57 9.68
N ASP A 39 -9.78 6.00 9.41
CA ASP A 39 -9.11 5.69 8.15
C ASP A 39 -8.79 4.20 8.03
N TYR A 40 -8.47 3.53 9.13
CA TYR A 40 -8.34 2.08 9.11
C TYR A 40 -9.67 1.39 8.75
N GLY A 41 -10.78 1.84 9.32
CA GLY A 41 -12.11 1.35 8.96
C GLY A 41 -12.44 1.54 7.47
N ARG A 42 -12.12 2.72 6.90
CA ARG A 42 -12.29 2.99 5.46
C ARG A 42 -11.44 2.07 4.60
N LEU A 43 -10.18 1.85 4.98
CA LEU A 43 -9.29 0.94 4.28
C LEU A 43 -9.84 -0.49 4.28
N LEU A 44 -10.37 -0.97 5.41
CA LEU A 44 -11.02 -2.27 5.47
C LEU A 44 -12.24 -2.37 4.55
N GLY A 45 -13.09 -1.33 4.53
CA GLY A 45 -14.25 -1.29 3.63
C GLY A 45 -13.87 -1.35 2.14
N LEU A 46 -12.79 -0.68 1.75
CA LEU A 46 -12.25 -0.77 0.38
C LEU A 46 -11.71 -2.16 0.06
N ILE A 47 -10.95 -2.75 0.99
CA ILE A 47 -10.39 -4.09 0.83
C ILE A 47 -11.52 -5.13 0.70
N GLU A 48 -12.56 -5.02 1.51
CA GLU A 48 -13.74 -5.90 1.45
C GLU A 48 -14.47 -5.78 0.10
N GLN A 49 -14.68 -4.56 -0.39
CA GLN A 49 -15.30 -4.31 -1.70
C GLN A 49 -14.45 -4.84 -2.86
N ALA A 50 -13.13 -4.69 -2.77
CA ALA A 50 -12.18 -5.18 -3.78
C ALA A 50 -12.06 -6.70 -3.78
N GLY A 51 -12.30 -7.36 -2.64
CA GLY A 51 -12.22 -8.80 -2.44
C GLY A 51 -10.79 -9.36 -2.33
N GLN A 52 -9.78 -8.67 -2.87
CA GLN A 52 -8.38 -9.09 -2.81
C GLN A 52 -7.43 -7.89 -2.78
N VAL A 53 -6.36 -8.01 -1.99
CA VAL A 53 -5.21 -7.10 -2.02
C VAL A 53 -4.02 -7.81 -2.65
N PHE A 54 -3.41 -7.14 -3.62
CA PHE A 54 -2.15 -7.56 -4.22
C PHE A 54 -1.01 -6.70 -3.69
N LEU A 55 0.13 -7.31 -3.46
CA LEU A 55 1.32 -6.65 -2.94
C LEU A 55 2.50 -6.89 -3.89
N THR A 56 3.47 -5.99 -3.89
CA THR A 56 4.76 -6.24 -4.54
C THR A 56 5.82 -6.51 -3.48
N PRO A 57 6.88 -7.29 -3.79
CA PRO A 57 8.03 -7.45 -2.88
C PRO A 57 8.61 -6.11 -2.43
N ASN A 58 8.58 -5.09 -3.30
CA ASN A 58 9.07 -3.74 -3.01
C ASN A 58 8.17 -3.03 -1.99
N THR A 59 6.85 -3.07 -2.16
CA THR A 59 5.88 -2.53 -1.20
C THR A 59 6.03 -3.20 0.17
N LEU A 60 6.20 -4.53 0.19
CA LEU A 60 6.44 -5.29 1.41
C LEU A 60 7.75 -4.88 2.10
N THR A 61 8.82 -4.71 1.34
CA THR A 61 10.12 -4.30 1.87
C THR A 61 10.05 -2.89 2.45
N GLU A 62 9.43 -1.95 1.75
CA GLU A 62 9.27 -0.58 2.25
C GLU A 62 8.41 -0.52 3.51
N ALA A 63 7.28 -1.24 3.54
CA ALA A 63 6.45 -1.35 4.73
C ALA A 63 7.21 -2.00 5.90
N SER A 64 8.02 -3.04 5.65
CA SER A 64 8.89 -3.67 6.66
C SER A 64 9.83 -2.65 7.29
N ASN A 65 10.50 -1.82 6.47
CA ASN A 65 11.39 -0.78 6.93
C ASN A 65 10.67 0.29 7.76
N LEU A 66 9.45 0.66 7.38
CA LEU A 66 8.63 1.62 8.12
C LEU A 66 8.17 1.06 9.48
N LEU A 67 7.71 -0.19 9.52
CA LEU A 67 7.29 -0.87 10.77
C LEU A 67 8.47 -1.07 11.72
N ALA A 68 9.67 -1.30 11.19
CA ALA A 68 10.89 -1.48 12.00
C ALA A 68 11.31 -0.21 12.76
N GLN A 69 10.78 0.96 12.41
CA GLN A 69 11.07 2.23 13.11
C GLN A 69 10.36 2.35 14.46
N HIS A 70 9.44 1.44 14.79
CA HIS A 70 8.77 1.41 16.08
C HIS A 70 9.58 0.64 17.14
N PRO A 71 9.57 1.05 18.42
CA PRO A 71 10.27 0.31 19.47
C PRO A 71 9.54 -0.99 19.83
N ASN A 72 10.28 -1.89 20.49
CA ASN A 72 9.68 -3.05 21.15
C ASN A 72 8.90 -2.61 22.40
N PRO A 73 7.83 -3.33 22.80
CA PRO A 73 7.37 -4.61 22.26
C PRO A 73 6.40 -4.52 21.06
N GLU A 74 5.90 -3.32 20.74
CA GLU A 74 4.90 -3.11 19.68
C GLU A 74 5.42 -3.53 18.31
N ARG A 75 6.70 -3.27 18.02
CA ARG A 75 7.36 -3.76 16.80
C ARG A 75 7.22 -5.27 16.60
N SER A 76 7.43 -6.09 17.63
CA SER A 76 7.29 -7.55 17.48
C SER A 76 5.86 -7.93 17.08
N ARG A 77 4.86 -7.28 17.69
CA ARG A 77 3.44 -7.49 17.35
C ARG A 77 3.14 -7.08 15.90
N PHE A 78 3.70 -5.97 15.44
CA PHE A 78 3.58 -5.55 14.04
C PHE A 78 4.16 -6.57 13.07
N PHE A 79 5.36 -7.11 13.35
CA PHE A 79 5.97 -8.11 12.47
C PHE A 79 5.23 -9.45 12.49
N GLU A 80 4.62 -9.84 13.62
CA GLU A 80 3.74 -11.00 13.68
C GLU A 80 2.48 -10.80 12.84
N MET A 81 1.85 -9.63 12.91
CA MET A 81 0.70 -9.28 12.07
C MET A 81 1.10 -9.20 10.59
N PHE A 82 2.24 -8.56 10.30
CA PHE A 82 2.75 -8.41 8.95
C PHE A 82 3.05 -9.76 8.30
N ARG A 83 3.61 -10.71 9.05
CA ARG A 83 3.79 -12.11 8.61
C ARG A 83 2.46 -12.75 8.20
N ARG A 84 1.37 -12.50 8.94
CA ARG A 84 0.03 -13.04 8.59
C ARG A 84 -0.50 -12.39 7.31
N ILE A 85 -0.34 -11.09 7.15
CA ILE A 85 -0.76 -10.36 5.95
C ILE A 85 0.01 -10.86 4.73
N ILE A 86 1.34 -11.01 4.81
CA ILE A 86 2.15 -11.61 3.73
C ILE A 86 1.65 -13.02 3.39
N GLY A 87 1.41 -13.86 4.40
CA GLY A 87 0.98 -15.24 4.18
C GLY A 87 -0.43 -15.41 3.62
N THR A 88 -1.23 -14.35 3.53
CA THR A 88 -2.63 -14.40 3.07
C THR A 88 -2.88 -13.63 1.78
N ASN A 89 -1.96 -12.78 1.33
CA ASN A 89 -2.10 -11.96 0.14
C ASN A 89 -1.17 -12.45 -0.98
N GLU A 90 -1.59 -12.28 -2.24
CA GLU A 90 -0.79 -12.67 -3.40
C GLU A 90 0.28 -11.61 -3.69
N GLU A 91 1.53 -12.05 -3.84
CA GLU A 91 2.62 -11.21 -4.30
C GLU A 91 2.72 -11.21 -5.82
N ILE A 92 2.75 -10.02 -6.40
CA ILE A 92 3.02 -9.80 -7.82
C ILE A 92 4.45 -9.31 -7.96
N ILE A 93 5.29 -10.18 -8.52
CA ILE A 93 6.72 -9.91 -8.68
C ILE A 93 6.93 -9.08 -9.95
N VAL A 94 7.64 -7.97 -9.79
CA VAL A 94 8.18 -7.15 -10.88
C VAL A 94 9.69 -7.21 -10.80
N GLU A 95 10.35 -7.62 -11.89
CA GLU A 95 11.80 -7.54 -11.95
C GLU A 95 12.24 -6.09 -11.82
N SER A 96 13.27 -5.81 -11.01
CA SER A 96 13.81 -4.45 -10.86
C SER A 96 14.23 -3.84 -12.20
N LYS A 97 14.66 -4.66 -13.16
CA LYS A 97 15.00 -4.23 -14.52
C LYS A 97 13.78 -3.73 -15.31
N THR A 98 12.61 -4.32 -15.08
CA THR A 98 11.35 -3.87 -15.68
C THR A 98 10.89 -2.60 -15.01
N ALA A 99 10.83 -2.59 -13.67
CA ALA A 99 10.45 -1.40 -12.91
C ALA A 99 11.38 -0.20 -13.21
N SER A 100 12.69 -0.41 -13.34
CA SER A 100 13.64 0.67 -13.63
C SER A 100 13.51 1.27 -15.04
N ARG A 101 12.78 0.62 -15.94
CA ARG A 101 12.50 1.12 -17.30
C ARG A 101 11.21 1.94 -17.36
N ASN A 102 10.39 1.88 -16.33
CA ASN A 102 9.22 2.73 -16.20
C ASN A 102 9.67 4.20 -16.13
N ASN A 103 8.97 5.10 -16.82
CA ASN A 103 9.39 6.51 -16.92
C ASN A 103 9.33 7.21 -15.56
N ALA A 104 8.45 6.76 -14.68
CA ALA A 104 8.30 7.26 -13.33
C ALA A 104 9.49 6.87 -12.40
N PHE A 105 10.33 5.90 -12.77
CA PHE A 105 11.44 5.42 -11.93
C PHE A 105 12.38 6.53 -11.45
N VAL A 106 12.76 7.45 -12.33
CA VAL A 106 13.70 8.53 -11.97
C VAL A 106 13.09 9.49 -10.94
N ARG A 107 11.77 9.68 -10.99
CA ARG A 107 11.06 10.61 -10.10
C ARG A 107 10.67 9.96 -8.77
N PHE A 108 10.20 8.71 -8.81
CA PHE A 108 9.55 8.04 -7.67
C PHE A 108 10.37 6.90 -7.08
N GLY A 109 11.40 6.43 -7.78
CA GLY A 109 12.22 5.31 -7.35
C GLY A 109 11.57 3.96 -7.60
N LEU A 110 12.21 2.91 -7.07
CA LEU A 110 11.94 1.53 -7.49
C LEU A 110 10.59 1.00 -7.03
N THR A 111 10.17 1.30 -5.80
CA THR A 111 8.92 0.78 -5.22
C THR A 111 7.71 1.27 -5.99
N ASP A 112 7.65 2.57 -6.23
CA ASP A 112 6.54 3.21 -6.93
C ASP A 112 6.54 2.84 -8.41
N ALA A 113 7.71 2.77 -9.05
CA ALA A 113 7.81 2.29 -10.42
C ALA A 113 7.34 0.83 -10.58
N ALA A 114 7.62 -0.03 -9.60
CA ALA A 114 7.13 -1.41 -9.60
C ALA A 114 5.60 -1.48 -9.44
N LEU A 115 5.01 -0.66 -8.57
CA LEU A 115 3.55 -0.55 -8.44
C LEU A 115 2.91 -0.06 -9.74
N LEU A 116 3.45 1.02 -10.31
CA LEU A 116 2.97 1.56 -11.59
C LEU A 116 3.07 0.53 -12.70
N GLU A 117 4.01 -0.42 -12.66
CA GLU A 117 4.12 -1.46 -13.67
C GLU A 117 2.94 -2.46 -13.66
N VAL A 118 2.40 -2.80 -12.48
CA VAL A 118 1.44 -3.91 -12.30
C VAL A 118 -0.04 -3.50 -12.26
N ILE A 119 -0.32 -2.22 -12.07
CA ILE A 119 -1.70 -1.72 -11.93
C ILE A 119 -2.46 -1.77 -13.27
N SER A 120 -3.78 -2.00 -13.19
CA SER A 120 -4.70 -1.96 -14.32
C SER A 120 -6.09 -1.48 -13.89
N GLU A 121 -6.99 -1.22 -14.82
CA GLU A 121 -8.37 -0.80 -14.50
C GLU A 121 -9.08 -1.82 -13.59
N GLU A 122 -8.80 -3.12 -13.74
CA GLU A 122 -9.36 -4.19 -12.91
C GLU A 122 -8.64 -4.39 -11.58
N THR A 123 -7.40 -3.90 -11.45
CA THR A 123 -6.61 -3.93 -10.22
C THR A 123 -5.94 -2.58 -9.97
N PRO A 124 -6.71 -1.55 -9.57
CA PRO A 124 -6.17 -0.20 -9.39
C PRO A 124 -5.32 -0.09 -8.12
N LEU A 125 -4.43 0.90 -8.10
CA LEU A 125 -3.68 1.34 -6.93
C LEU A 125 -4.54 2.21 -6.02
N VAL A 126 -4.56 1.91 -4.73
CA VAL A 126 -5.01 2.83 -3.69
C VAL A 126 -3.77 3.46 -3.04
N THR A 127 -3.70 4.78 -3.02
CA THR A 127 -2.55 5.51 -2.46
C THR A 127 -2.97 6.82 -1.80
N VAL A 128 -2.17 7.27 -0.83
CA VAL A 128 -2.28 8.63 -0.26
C VAL A 128 -1.33 9.63 -0.90
N ASP A 129 -0.40 9.16 -1.75
CA ASP A 129 0.56 10.02 -2.44
C ASP A 129 -0.09 10.61 -3.70
N LEU A 130 -0.28 11.94 -3.70
CA LEU A 130 -0.89 12.65 -4.82
C LEU A 130 -0.05 12.55 -6.10
N ASP A 131 1.28 12.61 -5.99
CA ASP A 131 2.14 12.55 -7.16
C ASP A 131 2.12 11.14 -7.77
N LEU A 132 2.11 10.08 -6.95
CA LEU A 132 1.96 8.70 -7.40
C LEU A 132 0.57 8.45 -8.01
N PHE A 133 -0.49 8.98 -7.38
CA PHE A 133 -1.84 8.94 -7.92
C PHE A 133 -1.91 9.57 -9.31
N VAL A 134 -1.34 10.78 -9.48
CA VAL A 134 -1.28 11.45 -10.78
C VAL A 134 -0.44 10.65 -11.79
N ALA A 135 0.69 10.09 -11.35
CA ALA A 135 1.58 9.30 -12.20
C ALA A 135 0.86 8.11 -12.85
N ALA A 136 -0.02 7.42 -12.10
CA ALA A 136 -0.83 6.32 -12.61
C ALA A 136 -1.60 6.73 -13.88
N PHE A 137 -2.30 7.87 -13.86
CA PHE A 137 -3.07 8.34 -15.01
C PHE A 137 -2.20 8.82 -16.18
N THR A 138 -1.04 9.40 -15.89
CA THR A 138 -0.17 9.97 -16.93
C THR A 138 0.51 8.92 -17.81
N GLU A 139 0.65 7.68 -17.33
CA GLU A 139 1.23 6.57 -18.11
C GLU A 139 0.18 5.79 -18.92
N GLY A 140 -1.04 6.33 -19.05
CA GLY A 140 -2.15 5.65 -19.72
C GLY A 140 -2.78 4.53 -18.90
N LYS A 141 -2.41 4.40 -17.62
CA LYS A 141 -2.97 3.42 -16.68
C LYS A 141 -4.09 4.09 -15.88
N VAL A 142 -5.34 3.91 -16.30
CA VAL A 142 -6.52 4.51 -15.62
C VAL A 142 -6.88 3.70 -14.37
N ALA A 143 -5.97 3.68 -13.40
CA ALA A 143 -5.95 2.61 -12.41
C ALA A 143 -5.47 3.09 -11.04
N ALA A 144 -5.97 4.23 -10.54
CA ALA A 144 -5.66 4.65 -9.18
C ALA A 144 -6.83 5.35 -8.46
N LEU A 145 -6.85 5.22 -7.14
CA LEU A 145 -7.77 5.85 -6.21
C LEU A 145 -6.95 6.61 -5.16
N ASN A 146 -7.25 7.90 -4.98
CA ASN A 146 -6.65 8.69 -3.91
C ASN A 146 -7.42 8.43 -2.61
N PHE A 147 -6.76 7.81 -1.64
CA PHE A 147 -7.38 7.42 -0.38
C PHE A 147 -7.82 8.63 0.47
N THR A 148 -7.08 9.74 0.40
CA THR A 148 -7.43 10.97 1.13
C THR A 148 -8.74 11.58 0.62
N HIS A 149 -9.02 11.50 -0.68
CA HIS A 149 -10.27 12.01 -1.26
C HIS A 149 -11.50 11.18 -0.91
N LEU A 150 -11.34 9.98 -0.36
CA LEU A 150 -12.44 9.16 0.15
C LEU A 150 -12.89 9.60 1.55
N GLN A 151 -12.23 10.59 2.16
CA GLN A 151 -12.62 11.14 3.47
C GLN A 151 -13.86 12.05 3.40
N SER A 152 -14.30 12.48 2.20
CA SER A 152 -15.39 13.45 2.02
C SER A 152 -16.68 12.89 1.41
N LEU A 153 -16.87 11.56 1.40
CA LEU A 153 -18.12 10.90 0.98
C LEU A 153 -18.86 10.30 2.16
#